data_AF-A0A7S4V8H2-F1
#
_entry.id   AF-A0A7S4V8H2-F1
#
_cell.length_a   1.000
_cell.length_b   1.000
_cell.length_c   1.000
_cell.angle_alpha   90.00
_cell.angle_beta   90.00
_cell.angle_gamma   90.00
#
_symmetry.space_group_name_H-M   'P 1'
#
loop_
_entity.id
_entity.type
_entity.pdbx_description
1 polymer ?
#
loop_
_entity_poly.entity_id
_entity_poly.type
_entity_poly.pdbx_seq_one_letter_code
_entity_poly.pdbx_strand_id
1 'polypeptide(L)'
;MRFKAKLAMEHVQLLHNMVGPISRLTSGGGGSLADSGVSGGPLLGGSSSHYPSAFGSGGTVMHLDPEHVRISTRGGSGSNGGTSGSDGDGIACFAELATCNGIFLEHRIESASDNIIVFEIDLAQLRLALQSVLFSNGSFGSKGGRRSVAQSALHNSGDARDSSALAALPALVTYVVVMKLAKRGGFPCLCLDASCSGGSIDVHHAIPVRIMRAAEMQYHLPPRIDLPDVQLELPAERPLRPVVERLRTISPQSERF
;
A
#
# COMPACT_ATOMS: atom_id res chain seq x y z
N MET A 1 -22.09 4.72 -2.24
CA MET A 1 -20.75 5.34 -2.12
C MET A 1 -20.03 5.22 -3.45
N ARG A 2 -19.37 6.29 -3.89
CA ARG A 2 -18.51 6.32 -5.07
C ARG A 2 -17.26 7.10 -4.73
N PHE A 3 -16.11 6.52 -5.03
CA PHE A 3 -14.81 7.17 -4.93
C PHE A 3 -14.05 6.92 -6.22
N LYS A 4 -13.49 7.98 -6.80
CA LYS A 4 -12.59 7.88 -7.95
C LYS A 4 -11.60 9.03 -7.87
N ALA A 5 -10.32 8.70 -7.99
CA ALA A 5 -9.23 9.67 -8.03
C ALA A 5 -8.23 9.32 -9.14
N LYS A 6 -7.59 10.34 -9.71
CA LYS A 6 -6.48 10.23 -10.65
C LYS A 6 -5.19 10.63 -9.93
N LEU A 7 -4.14 9.85 -10.14
CA LEU A 7 -2.81 10.07 -9.60
C LEU A 7 -1.82 10.17 -10.75
N ALA A 8 -0.88 11.09 -10.62
CA ALA A 8 0.36 11.09 -11.39
C ALA A 8 1.31 10.01 -10.86
N MET A 9 2.33 9.66 -11.63
CA MET A 9 3.27 8.59 -11.25
C MET A 9 4.10 8.97 -10.00
N GLU A 10 4.48 10.24 -9.87
CA GLU A 10 5.15 10.80 -8.71
C GLU A 10 4.30 10.69 -7.42
N HIS A 11 2.98 10.83 -7.53
CA HIS A 11 2.06 10.66 -6.40
C HIS A 11 1.93 9.19 -6.00
N VAL A 12 1.95 8.27 -6.98
CA VAL A 12 2.00 6.82 -6.71
C VAL A 12 3.31 6.44 -6.02
N GLN A 13 4.44 7.01 -6.45
CA GLN A 13 5.73 6.80 -5.81
C GLN A 13 5.76 7.32 -4.38
N LEU A 14 5.21 8.52 -4.14
CA LEU A 14 5.05 9.09 -2.80
C LEU A 14 4.22 8.18 -1.89
N LEU A 15 3.05 7.74 -2.38
CA LEU A 15 2.17 6.84 -1.64
C LEU A 15 2.85 5.50 -1.33
N HIS A 16 3.58 4.92 -2.29
CA HIS A 16 4.36 3.70 -2.08
C HIS A 16 5.44 3.89 -1.00
N ASN A 17 6.18 4.99 -1.05
CA ASN A 17 7.24 5.29 -0.10
C ASN A 17 6.71 5.50 1.32
N MET A 18 5.51 6.08 1.45
CA MET A 18 4.83 6.25 2.73
C MET A 18 4.24 4.93 3.25
N VAL A 19 3.54 4.16 2.41
CA VAL A 19 2.89 2.91 2.82
C VAL A 19 3.91 1.84 3.20
N GLY A 20 5.09 1.80 2.55
CA GLY A 20 6.11 0.76 2.77
C GLY A 20 6.60 0.59 4.21
N PRO A 21 6.99 1.68 4.91
CA PRO A 21 7.28 1.64 6.34
C PRO A 21 6.06 1.28 7.21
N ILE A 22 4.89 1.88 6.95
CA ILE A 22 3.69 1.68 7.77
C ILE A 22 3.20 0.23 7.69
N SER A 23 3.24 -0.39 6.50
CA SER A 23 2.83 -1.79 6.30
C SER A 23 3.67 -2.79 7.09
N ARG A 24 4.86 -2.40 7.56
CA ARG A 24 5.72 -3.27 8.39
C ARG A 24 5.32 -3.23 9.86
N LEU A 25 4.68 -2.15 10.32
CA LEU A 25 4.18 -2.04 11.69
C LEU A 25 3.00 -2.97 11.96
N THR A 26 2.19 -3.25 10.94
CA THR A 26 1.02 -4.16 11.06
C THR A 26 1.40 -5.64 10.97
N SER A 27 2.53 -5.96 10.33
CA SER A 27 2.89 -7.34 10.00
C SER A 27 3.71 -8.05 11.10
N GLY A 28 3.95 -7.39 12.24
CA GLY A 28 4.83 -7.89 13.31
C GLY A 28 4.26 -9.02 14.19
N GLY A 29 2.99 -9.38 14.05
CA GLY A 29 2.35 -10.43 14.84
C GLY A 29 2.09 -11.71 14.06
N GLY A 30 2.99 -12.70 14.18
CA GLY A 30 2.61 -14.11 14.06
C GLY A 30 2.44 -14.70 12.65
N GLY A 31 3.46 -14.61 11.80
CA GLY A 31 3.59 -15.43 10.60
C GLY A 31 4.59 -16.58 10.78
N SER A 32 4.44 -17.40 11.82
CA SER A 32 5.04 -18.74 11.78
C SER A 32 4.27 -19.53 10.74
N LEU A 33 4.93 -19.86 9.63
CA LEU A 33 4.47 -20.83 8.65
C LEU A 33 4.35 -22.20 9.34
N ALA A 34 3.25 -22.41 10.06
CA ALA A 34 2.83 -23.72 10.48
C ALA A 34 2.40 -24.47 9.21
N ASP A 35 3.35 -25.25 8.72
CA ASP A 35 3.21 -26.49 7.97
C ASP A 35 1.76 -26.98 7.84
N SER A 36 1.24 -26.91 6.61
CA SER A 36 -0.08 -27.41 6.25
C SER A 36 -0.04 -28.94 6.19
N GLY A 37 -0.03 -29.57 7.37
CA GLY A 37 -0.30 -30.99 7.55
C GLY A 37 -1.76 -31.28 7.23
N VAL A 38 -1.99 -31.79 6.03
CA VAL A 38 -3.25 -32.39 5.57
C VAL A 38 -3.68 -33.50 6.53
N SER A 39 -4.80 -33.31 7.23
CA SER A 39 -5.66 -34.44 7.60
C SER A 39 -7.13 -34.03 7.51
N GLY A 40 -7.83 -34.73 6.64
CA GLY A 40 -9.20 -34.45 6.25
C GLY A 40 -10.22 -34.94 7.27
N GLY A 41 -11.32 -34.21 7.36
CA GLY A 41 -12.58 -34.66 7.93
C GLY A 41 -13.72 -33.90 7.25
N PRO A 42 -14.74 -34.57 6.68
CA PRO A 42 -15.93 -33.90 6.17
C PRO A 42 -16.87 -33.61 7.35
N LEU A 43 -17.73 -32.60 7.22
CA LEU A 43 -19.17 -32.64 7.56
C LEU A 43 -19.83 -31.26 7.42
N LEU A 44 -20.75 -31.19 6.44
CA LEU A 44 -22.09 -30.60 6.45
C LEU A 44 -22.39 -29.37 7.34
N GLY A 45 -22.86 -28.31 6.68
CA GLY A 45 -24.00 -27.52 7.15
C GLY A 45 -23.66 -26.17 7.79
N GLY A 46 -23.76 -25.09 7.00
CA GLY A 46 -23.80 -23.74 7.52
C GLY A 46 -23.55 -22.69 6.45
N SER A 47 -24.63 -22.17 5.87
CA SER A 47 -24.63 -20.97 5.02
C SER A 47 -24.30 -19.73 5.85
N SER A 48 -23.08 -19.67 6.40
CA SER A 48 -22.55 -18.45 7.01
C SER A 48 -21.76 -17.73 5.92
N SER A 49 -22.07 -16.45 5.71
CA SER A 49 -21.30 -15.58 4.84
C SER A 49 -19.90 -15.44 5.43
N HIS A 50 -19.00 -16.34 5.06
CA HIS A 50 -17.58 -16.26 5.35
C HIS A 50 -17.01 -15.07 4.60
N TYR A 51 -17.09 -13.89 5.22
CA TYR A 51 -16.04 -12.91 5.01
C TYR A 51 -14.76 -13.59 5.52
N PRO A 52 -13.73 -13.77 4.68
CA PRO A 52 -12.43 -14.18 5.20
C PRO A 52 -12.06 -13.14 6.25
N SER A 53 -11.81 -13.57 7.49
CA SER A 53 -11.36 -12.73 8.60
C SER A 53 -9.91 -12.29 8.38
N ALA A 54 -9.60 -11.80 7.17
CA ALA A 54 -8.30 -11.29 6.76
C ALA A 54 -7.97 -9.96 7.47
N PHE A 55 -8.97 -9.32 8.07
CA PHE A 55 -8.82 -8.14 8.92
C PHE A 55 -8.60 -8.61 10.36
N GLY A 56 -7.34 -8.86 10.73
CA GLY A 56 -6.96 -9.09 12.12
C GLY A 56 -7.28 -7.88 13.00
N SER A 57 -7.27 -8.06 14.33
CA SER A 57 -7.68 -7.08 15.35
C SER A 57 -6.84 -5.78 15.44
N GLY A 58 -6.10 -5.41 14.39
CA GLY A 58 -5.21 -4.24 14.34
C GLY A 58 -4.95 -3.75 12.91
N GLY A 59 -5.96 -3.74 12.05
CA GLY A 59 -5.80 -3.31 10.66
C GLY A 59 -5.66 -1.80 10.48
N THR A 60 -5.28 -1.41 9.27
CA THR A 60 -5.10 -0.02 8.89
C THR A 60 -6.40 0.56 8.37
N VAL A 61 -6.77 1.73 8.87
CA VAL A 61 -7.96 2.46 8.43
C VAL A 61 -7.55 3.60 7.50
N MET A 62 -8.20 3.67 6.35
CA MET A 62 -8.15 4.81 5.45
C MET A 62 -9.42 5.65 5.59
N HIS A 63 -9.23 6.95 5.79
CA HIS A 63 -10.27 7.98 5.75
C HIS A 63 -10.15 8.76 4.45
N LEU A 64 -11.24 8.85 3.71
CA LEU A 64 -11.34 9.71 2.53
C LEU A 64 -12.42 10.75 2.76
N ASP A 65 -12.04 12.01 2.69
CA ASP A 65 -12.96 13.15 2.66
C ASP A 65 -12.56 14.10 1.51
N PRO A 66 -13.35 15.16 1.23
CA PRO A 66 -13.06 16.06 0.12
C PRO A 66 -11.70 16.76 0.20
N GLU A 67 -11.12 16.93 1.38
CA GLU A 67 -9.92 17.74 1.65
C GLU A 67 -8.67 16.89 1.97
N HIS A 68 -8.85 15.71 2.55
CA HIS A 68 -7.77 14.88 3.10
C HIS A 68 -7.98 13.39 2.85
N VAL A 69 -6.85 12.72 2.60
CA VAL A 69 -6.69 11.26 2.76
C VAL A 69 -5.92 11.04 4.04
N ARG A 70 -6.51 10.30 4.99
CA ARG A 70 -5.80 9.90 6.22
C ARG A 70 -5.58 8.40 6.25
N ILE A 71 -4.43 8.00 6.74
CA ILE A 71 -4.07 6.62 7.02
C ILE A 71 -3.74 6.53 8.50
N SER A 72 -4.49 5.72 9.23
CA SER A 72 -4.24 5.44 10.65
C SER A 72 -4.00 3.96 10.84
N THR A 73 -2.89 3.65 11.49
CA THR A 73 -2.46 2.29 11.80
C THR A 73 -2.09 2.25 13.27
N ARG A 74 -2.51 1.20 13.98
CA ARG A 74 -2.04 0.91 15.33
C ARG A 74 -1.32 -0.42 15.28
N GLY A 75 -0.03 -0.43 15.60
CA GLY A 75 0.74 -1.66 15.72
C GLY A 75 0.11 -2.52 16.81
N GLY A 76 -0.21 -3.77 16.49
CA GLY A 76 -0.64 -4.73 17.50
C GLY A 76 0.54 -5.06 18.40
N SER A 77 0.43 -4.80 19.70
CA SER A 77 1.34 -5.42 20.67
C SER A 77 1.17 -6.92 20.53
N GLY A 78 2.24 -7.63 20.16
CA GLY A 78 2.20 -9.05 19.83
C GLY A 78 1.64 -9.85 21.01
N SER A 79 0.34 -10.10 21.03
CA SER A 79 -0.32 -10.87 22.07
C SER A 79 -0.08 -12.37 21.83
N ASN A 80 1.18 -12.78 21.90
CA ASN A 80 1.51 -14.18 22.10
C ASN A 80 1.21 -14.50 23.58
N GLY A 81 -0.03 -14.92 23.85
CA GLY A 81 -0.38 -15.60 25.09
C GLY A 81 -1.12 -14.74 26.13
N GLY A 82 -2.43 -14.67 25.98
CA GLY A 82 -3.37 -14.88 27.09
C GLY A 82 -3.16 -14.09 28.38
N THR A 83 -3.27 -12.77 28.34
CA THR A 83 -3.76 -11.98 29.49
C THR A 83 -4.60 -10.81 28.96
N SER A 84 -5.91 -10.98 29.00
CA SER A 84 -6.91 -9.95 28.75
C SER A 84 -6.75 -8.83 29.78
N GLY A 85 -6.29 -7.65 29.38
CA GLY A 85 -6.39 -6.47 30.24
C GLY A 85 -5.37 -5.36 30.04
N SER A 86 -4.36 -5.53 29.20
CA SER A 86 -3.43 -4.44 28.85
C SER A 86 -3.81 -3.90 27.48
N ASP A 87 -4.44 -2.73 27.43
CA ASP A 87 -4.50 -1.86 26.25
C ASP A 87 -3.05 -1.62 25.78
N GLY A 88 -2.56 -2.53 24.95
CA GLY A 88 -1.15 -2.63 24.61
C GLY A 88 -0.69 -1.40 23.85
N ASP A 89 0.27 -0.70 24.45
CA ASP A 89 0.97 0.48 23.97
C ASP A 89 1.79 0.17 22.70
N GLY A 90 1.08 -0.10 21.61
CA GLY A 90 1.66 -0.35 20.30
C GLY A 90 1.93 0.96 19.56
N ILE A 91 2.89 0.93 18.63
CA ILE A 91 3.24 2.10 17.83
C ILE A 91 2.02 2.54 17.01
N ALA A 92 1.49 3.72 17.32
CA ALA A 92 0.48 4.39 16.51
C ALA A 92 1.16 5.17 15.39
N CYS A 93 0.67 5.00 14.17
CA CYS A 93 1.10 5.77 13.00
C CYS A 93 -0.12 6.48 12.39
N PHE A 94 0.05 7.76 12.12
CA PHE A 94 -0.95 8.58 11.46
C PHE A 94 -0.27 9.36 10.33
N ALA A 95 -0.88 9.33 9.15
CA ALA A 95 -0.45 10.12 8.01
C ALA A 95 -1.67 10.84 7.41
N GLU A 96 -1.48 12.09 7.02
CA GLU A 96 -2.49 12.91 6.37
C GLU A 96 -1.91 13.52 5.09
N LEU A 97 -2.67 13.42 4.01
CA LEU A 97 -2.32 13.96 2.70
C LEU A 97 -3.48 14.84 2.22
N ALA A 98 -3.18 16.08 1.83
CA ALA A 98 -4.17 16.92 1.18
C ALA A 98 -4.61 16.30 -0.15
N THR A 99 -5.91 16.35 -0.45
CA THR A 99 -6.46 15.92 -1.75
C THR A 99 -6.32 17.03 -2.79
N CYS A 100 -6.73 18.25 -2.42
CA CYS A 100 -6.65 19.45 -3.24
C CYS A 100 -5.21 19.95 -3.30
N ASN A 101 -4.66 20.11 -4.51
CA ASN A 101 -3.25 20.47 -4.73
C ASN A 101 -2.24 19.54 -4.03
N GLY A 102 -2.64 18.30 -3.77
CA GLY A 102 -1.84 17.32 -3.05
C GLY A 102 -1.76 16.01 -3.81
N ILE A 103 -2.20 14.92 -3.18
CA ILE A 103 -1.96 13.56 -3.69
C ILE A 103 -2.76 13.22 -4.96
N PHE A 104 -3.87 13.92 -5.24
CA PHE A 104 -4.73 13.65 -6.39
C PHE A 104 -4.65 14.77 -7.42
N LEU A 105 -4.58 14.40 -8.71
CA LEU A 105 -4.77 15.32 -9.83
C LEU A 105 -6.24 15.72 -9.97
N GLU A 106 -7.12 14.74 -9.78
CA GLU A 106 -8.56 14.88 -9.76
C GLU A 106 -9.12 13.86 -8.77
N HIS A 107 -10.13 14.24 -8.00
CA HIS A 107 -10.88 13.30 -7.18
C HIS A 107 -12.36 13.63 -7.15
N ARG A 108 -13.18 12.60 -6.96
CA ARG A 108 -14.61 12.71 -6.74
C ARG A 108 -15.01 11.72 -5.66
N ILE A 109 -15.67 12.24 -4.64
CA ILE A 109 -16.20 11.45 -3.52
C ILE A 109 -17.69 11.72 -3.42
N GLU A 110 -18.49 10.66 -3.37
CA GLU A 110 -19.93 10.72 -3.15
C GLU A 110 -20.31 9.68 -2.10
N SER A 111 -20.71 10.16 -0.93
CA SER A 111 -21.11 9.32 0.18
C SER A 111 -22.34 9.91 0.85
N ALA A 112 -23.26 9.04 1.30
CA ALA A 112 -24.41 9.47 2.10
C ALA A 112 -24.00 9.96 3.49
N SER A 113 -22.75 9.70 3.89
CA SER A 113 -22.17 10.14 5.16
C SER A 113 -21.35 11.40 4.94
N ASP A 114 -21.98 12.47 4.45
CA ASP A 114 -21.35 13.78 4.25
C ASP A 114 -20.07 13.74 3.40
N ASN A 115 -20.11 12.97 2.29
CA ASN A 115 -18.95 12.73 1.42
C ASN A 115 -17.70 12.15 2.12
N ILE A 116 -17.87 11.55 3.30
CA ILE A 116 -16.83 10.80 4.01
C ILE A 116 -16.96 9.32 3.68
N ILE A 117 -15.82 8.67 3.45
CA ILE A 117 -15.72 7.22 3.29
C ILE A 117 -14.60 6.71 4.20
N VAL A 118 -14.94 5.71 5.01
CA VAL A 118 -14.00 5.06 5.92
C VAL A 118 -13.96 3.58 5.60
N PHE A 119 -12.76 3.02 5.48
CA PHE A 119 -12.60 1.59 5.31
C PHE A 119 -11.28 1.08 5.89
N GLU A 120 -11.29 -0.17 6.28
CA GLU A 120 -10.08 -0.91 6.63
C GLU A 120 -9.46 -1.54 5.38
N ILE A 121 -8.14 -1.52 5.29
CA ILE A 121 -7.36 -2.05 4.17
C ILE A 121 -6.08 -2.73 4.66
N ASP A 122 -5.67 -3.78 3.95
CA ASP A 122 -4.34 -4.38 4.12
C ASP A 122 -3.29 -3.55 3.37
N LEU A 123 -2.43 -2.86 4.13
CA LEU A 123 -1.35 -2.07 3.55
C LEU A 123 -0.28 -2.90 2.83
N ALA A 124 -0.10 -4.18 3.17
CA ALA A 124 0.83 -5.04 2.44
C ALA A 124 0.33 -5.27 1.01
N GLN A 125 -0.97 -5.52 0.84
CA GLN A 125 -1.58 -5.64 -0.48
C GLN A 125 -1.58 -4.31 -1.23
N LEU A 126 -1.90 -3.20 -0.56
CA LEU A 126 -1.81 -1.86 -1.19
C LEU A 126 -0.39 -1.56 -1.67
N ARG A 127 0.62 -1.87 -0.85
CA ARG A 127 2.03 -1.71 -1.23
C ARG A 127 2.38 -2.52 -2.48
N LEU A 128 2.03 -3.80 -2.53
CA LEU A 128 2.31 -4.67 -3.68
C LEU A 128 1.64 -4.15 -4.96
N ALA A 129 0.40 -3.66 -4.84
CA ALA A 129 -0.31 -3.08 -5.96
C ALA A 129 0.37 -1.81 -6.48
N LEU A 130 0.76 -0.90 -5.58
CA LEU A 130 1.51 0.32 -5.95
C LEU A 130 2.87 -0.02 -6.58
N GLN A 131 3.59 -0.99 -6.00
CA GLN A 131 4.88 -1.45 -6.51
C GLN A 131 4.76 -2.04 -7.93
N SER A 132 3.71 -2.81 -8.20
CA SER A 132 3.43 -3.35 -9.55
C SER A 132 3.16 -2.25 -10.58
N VAL A 133 2.46 -1.18 -10.19
CA VAL A 133 2.24 -0.01 -11.06
C VAL A 133 3.55 0.70 -11.38
N LEU A 134 4.42 0.88 -10.38
CA LEU A 134 5.73 1.53 -10.55
C LEU A 134 6.67 0.71 -11.46
N PHE A 135 6.67 -0.62 -11.33
CA PHE A 135 7.52 -1.48 -12.18
C PHE A 135 7.03 -1.59 -13.62
N SER A 136 5.72 -1.49 -13.85
CA SER A 136 5.19 -1.48 -15.22
C SER A 136 5.76 -0.34 -16.06
N ASN A 137 6.10 0.79 -15.42
CA ASN A 137 6.72 1.94 -16.08
C ASN A 137 8.19 1.69 -16.49
N GLY A 138 8.94 0.91 -15.71
CA GLY A 138 10.39 0.70 -15.92
C GLY A 138 10.76 -0.25 -17.07
N SER A 139 9.80 -1.02 -17.60
CA SER A 139 10.06 -2.09 -18.58
C SER A 139 9.94 -1.66 -20.05
N PHE A 140 9.49 -0.44 -20.34
CA PHE A 140 9.24 0.01 -21.72
C PHE A 140 10.46 0.54 -22.47
N GLY A 141 11.65 0.56 -21.86
CA GLY A 141 12.92 0.87 -22.52
C GLY A 141 13.52 -0.28 -23.35
N SER A 142 13.07 -1.52 -23.14
CA SER A 142 13.53 -2.67 -23.94
C SER A 142 12.48 -3.07 -24.96
N LYS A 143 12.57 -2.46 -26.16
CA LYS A 143 12.10 -3.14 -27.38
C LYS A 143 12.85 -4.47 -27.51
N GLY A 144 12.28 -5.55 -27.00
CA GLY A 144 12.79 -6.90 -27.26
C GLY A 144 12.35 -7.95 -26.26
N GLY A 145 11.39 -8.78 -26.66
CA GLY A 145 11.34 -10.16 -26.16
C GLY A 145 10.15 -10.51 -25.27
N ARG A 146 9.01 -10.77 -25.89
CA ARG A 146 8.15 -11.85 -25.39
C ARG A 146 8.93 -13.17 -25.51
N ARG A 147 9.22 -13.84 -24.39
CA ARG A 147 8.70 -15.18 -24.04
C ARG A 147 9.55 -15.82 -22.95
N SER A 148 8.85 -16.36 -21.97
CA SER A 148 9.27 -17.44 -21.09
C SER A 148 9.63 -18.72 -21.88
N VAL A 149 10.60 -19.45 -21.31
CA VAL A 149 10.92 -20.89 -21.45
C VAL A 149 11.81 -21.32 -22.65
N ALA A 150 12.92 -21.97 -22.26
CA ALA A 150 13.80 -22.91 -22.96
C ALA A 150 15.11 -22.39 -23.60
N GLN A 151 16.20 -22.95 -23.05
CA GLN A 151 17.40 -23.46 -23.72
C GLN A 151 18.47 -22.51 -24.30
N SER A 152 19.66 -22.73 -23.77
CA SER A 152 21.00 -22.58 -24.34
C SER A 152 21.06 -22.55 -25.87
N ALA A 153 21.77 -21.57 -26.43
CA ALA A 153 22.77 -21.77 -27.49
C ALA A 153 23.46 -20.45 -27.83
N LEU A 154 24.78 -20.50 -27.86
CA LEU A 154 25.68 -19.55 -28.50
C LEU A 154 25.28 -19.36 -29.98
N HIS A 155 25.38 -18.12 -30.50
CA HIS A 155 26.14 -17.83 -31.72
C HIS A 155 26.29 -16.31 -31.90
N ASN A 156 27.51 -15.93 -32.31
CA ASN A 156 28.00 -14.59 -32.57
C ASN A 156 28.06 -14.42 -34.10
N SER A 157 27.56 -13.31 -34.66
CA SER A 157 27.99 -12.82 -35.98
C SER A 157 27.42 -11.42 -36.29
N GLY A 158 28.31 -10.43 -36.34
CA GLY A 158 28.58 -9.59 -37.52
C GLY A 158 27.45 -8.86 -38.27
N ASP A 159 27.50 -7.54 -38.14
CA ASP A 159 27.67 -6.54 -39.22
C ASP A 159 26.50 -5.71 -39.79
N ALA A 160 26.85 -4.44 -40.05
CA ALA A 160 26.32 -3.44 -40.98
C ALA A 160 24.98 -2.68 -40.73
N ARG A 161 25.16 -1.39 -40.35
CA ARG A 161 24.72 -0.14 -41.01
C ARG A 161 23.28 -0.01 -41.55
N ASP A 162 22.48 0.87 -40.91
CA ASP A 162 21.76 2.00 -41.56
C ASP A 162 21.10 2.89 -40.48
N SER A 163 21.41 4.19 -40.34
CA SER A 163 20.97 5.33 -41.18
C SER A 163 19.49 5.72 -41.00
N SER A 164 19.13 6.31 -39.85
CA SER A 164 18.16 7.43 -39.71
C SER A 164 17.67 7.55 -38.25
N ALA A 165 18.54 7.96 -37.33
CA ALA A 165 18.16 8.33 -35.97
C ALA A 165 17.91 9.85 -35.88
N LEU A 166 16.95 10.35 -36.68
CA LEU A 166 16.33 11.62 -36.33
C LEU A 166 15.45 11.34 -35.12
N ALA A 167 15.89 11.90 -33.99
CA ALA A 167 15.29 11.77 -32.68
C ALA A 167 13.77 11.99 -32.74
N ALA A 168 13.02 10.89 -32.71
CA ALA A 168 11.69 10.92 -32.15
C ALA A 168 11.89 11.32 -30.69
N LEU A 169 11.65 12.60 -30.37
CA LEU A 169 11.45 13.02 -28.99
C LEU A 169 10.51 11.99 -28.38
N PRO A 170 10.88 11.32 -27.27
CA PRO A 170 9.98 10.37 -26.64
C PRO A 170 8.71 11.16 -26.35
N ALA A 171 7.64 10.88 -27.11
CA ALA A 171 6.34 11.43 -26.82
C ALA A 171 6.12 11.17 -25.34
N LEU A 172 6.00 12.23 -24.54
CA LEU A 172 5.91 12.14 -23.09
C LEU A 172 4.75 11.22 -22.75
N VAL A 173 5.04 9.94 -22.52
CA VAL A 173 4.04 8.94 -22.16
C VAL A 173 3.55 9.35 -20.80
N THR A 174 2.38 9.97 -20.78
CA THR A 174 1.76 10.41 -19.54
C THR A 174 1.04 9.21 -18.96
N TYR A 175 1.54 8.71 -17.83
CA TYR A 175 0.92 7.64 -17.09
C TYR A 175 -0.09 8.24 -16.11
N VAL A 176 -1.35 7.81 -16.25
CA VAL A 176 -2.40 8.18 -15.30
C VAL A 176 -2.84 6.92 -14.59
N VAL A 177 -2.85 6.99 -13.27
CA VAL A 177 -3.31 5.89 -12.41
C VAL A 177 -4.65 6.29 -11.81
N VAL A 178 -5.66 5.44 -11.98
CA VAL A 178 -6.99 5.66 -11.44
C VAL A 178 -7.17 4.78 -10.20
N MET A 179 -7.35 5.41 -9.05
CA MET A 179 -7.74 4.77 -7.82
C MET A 179 -9.25 4.89 -7.63
N LYS A 180 -9.97 3.80 -7.37
CA LYS A 180 -11.44 3.85 -7.22
C LYS A 180 -11.97 2.79 -6.27
N LEU A 181 -13.04 3.09 -5.55
CA LEU A 181 -13.80 2.07 -4.82
C LEU A 181 -14.82 1.43 -5.75
N ALA A 182 -14.82 0.10 -5.82
CA ALA A 182 -15.73 -0.67 -6.64
C ALA A 182 -16.19 -1.93 -5.90
N LYS A 183 -17.30 -2.53 -6.35
CA LYS A 183 -17.76 -3.83 -5.87
C LYS A 183 -17.37 -4.91 -6.88
N ARG A 184 -16.63 -5.93 -6.45
CA ARG A 184 -16.19 -7.06 -7.28
C ARG A 184 -16.50 -8.38 -6.58
N GLY A 185 -17.17 -9.30 -7.26
CA GLY A 185 -17.54 -10.59 -6.68
C GLY A 185 -18.40 -10.49 -5.41
N GLY A 186 -19.14 -9.40 -5.23
CA GLY A 186 -19.92 -9.16 -4.01
C GLY A 186 -19.19 -8.35 -2.93
N PHE A 187 -17.87 -8.16 -3.04
CA PHE A 187 -17.06 -7.52 -2.01
C PHE A 187 -16.63 -6.10 -2.42
N PRO A 188 -16.54 -5.15 -1.48
CA PRO A 188 -15.96 -3.84 -1.74
C PRO A 188 -14.44 -3.95 -1.88
N CYS A 189 -13.88 -3.28 -2.89
CA CYS A 189 -12.45 -3.26 -3.16
C CYS A 189 -11.98 -1.84 -3.50
N LEU A 190 -10.75 -1.51 -3.09
CA LEU A 190 -9.98 -0.41 -3.64
C LEU A 190 -9.24 -0.90 -4.89
N CYS A 191 -9.66 -0.41 -6.05
CA CYS A 191 -9.05 -0.74 -7.33
C CYS A 191 -8.00 0.29 -7.73
N LEU A 192 -6.88 -0.19 -8.29
CA LEU A 192 -5.85 0.60 -8.95
C LEU A 192 -5.76 0.17 -10.41
N ASP A 193 -6.11 1.09 -11.32
CA ASP A 193 -6.02 0.90 -12.77
C ASP A 193 -4.90 1.80 -13.30
N ALA A 194 -3.84 1.24 -13.87
CA ALA A 194 -2.82 2.02 -14.58
C ALA A 194 -2.95 1.79 -16.08
N SER A 195 -2.99 2.88 -16.84
CA SER A 195 -3.09 2.85 -18.30
C SER A 195 -2.00 3.71 -18.94
N CYS A 196 -1.32 3.15 -19.95
CA CYS A 196 -0.50 3.92 -20.88
C CYS A 196 -1.36 4.80 -21.80
N SER A 197 -0.73 5.77 -22.46
CA SER A 197 -1.34 6.74 -23.39
C SER A 197 -2.00 6.14 -24.66
N GLY A 198 -2.19 4.83 -24.72
CA GLY A 198 -2.99 4.12 -25.74
C GLY A 198 -4.35 3.63 -25.25
N GLY A 199 -4.73 3.94 -24.00
CA GLY A 199 -6.02 3.55 -23.42
C GLY A 199 -6.14 2.07 -23.04
N SER A 200 -5.11 1.26 -23.28
CA SER A 200 -5.02 -0.10 -22.72
C SER A 200 -4.71 -0.02 -21.23
N ILE A 201 -5.46 -0.77 -20.42
CA ILE A 201 -5.14 -0.97 -19.01
C ILE A 201 -4.04 -2.03 -18.94
N ASP A 202 -2.87 -1.64 -18.44
CA ASP A 202 -1.71 -2.52 -18.37
C ASP A 202 -1.63 -3.21 -17.01
N VAL A 203 -2.06 -2.52 -15.95
CA VAL A 203 -2.07 -3.05 -14.59
C VAL A 203 -3.42 -2.80 -13.96
N HIS A 204 -4.00 -3.86 -13.39
CA HIS A 204 -5.24 -3.80 -12.64
C HIS A 204 -5.10 -4.56 -11.33
N HIS A 205 -5.26 -3.85 -10.21
CA HIS A 205 -5.33 -4.44 -8.87
C HIS A 205 -6.68 -4.17 -8.23
N ALA A 206 -7.19 -5.14 -7.48
CA ALA A 206 -8.39 -5.01 -6.67
C ALA A 206 -8.11 -5.49 -5.25
N ILE A 207 -7.91 -4.53 -4.33
CA ILE A 207 -7.56 -4.80 -2.94
C ILE A 207 -8.87 -4.84 -2.14
N PRO A 208 -9.24 -5.98 -1.52
CA PRO A 208 -10.41 -6.03 -0.66
C PRO A 208 -10.33 -5.02 0.48
N VAL A 209 -11.46 -4.39 0.78
CA VAL A 209 -11.58 -3.46 1.91
C VAL A 209 -12.79 -3.82 2.75
N ARG A 210 -12.79 -3.41 4.02
CA ARG A 210 -13.97 -3.49 4.88
C ARG A 210 -14.52 -2.09 5.10
N ILE A 211 -15.71 -1.80 4.55
CA ILE A 211 -16.33 -0.49 4.74
C ILE A 211 -16.74 -0.34 6.21
N MET A 212 -16.39 0.81 6.80
CA MET A 212 -16.67 1.16 8.18
C MET A 212 -17.71 2.30 8.23
N ARG A 213 -18.36 2.44 9.38
CA ARG A 213 -19.24 3.59 9.62
C ARG A 213 -18.39 4.83 9.91
N ALA A 214 -18.83 6.00 9.47
CA ALA A 214 -18.14 7.26 9.74
C ALA A 214 -17.91 7.49 11.25
N ALA A 215 -18.86 7.10 12.11
CA ALA A 215 -18.73 7.22 13.56
C ALA A 215 -17.57 6.40 14.16
N GLU A 216 -17.11 5.33 13.49
CA GLU A 216 -15.99 4.52 13.96
C GLU A 216 -14.64 5.24 13.77
N MET A 217 -14.60 6.34 13.00
CA MET A 217 -13.41 7.17 12.79
C MET A 217 -12.87 7.77 14.10
N GLN A 218 -13.71 7.97 15.11
CA GLN A 218 -13.29 8.56 16.39
C GLN A 218 -12.15 7.79 17.08
N TYR A 219 -11.98 6.50 16.78
CA TYR A 219 -10.92 5.65 17.33
C TYR A 219 -9.61 5.67 16.52
N HIS A 220 -9.62 6.37 15.38
CA HIS A 220 -8.54 6.44 14.39
C HIS A 220 -8.08 7.88 14.10
N LEU A 221 -8.55 8.84 14.92
CA LEU A 221 -8.09 10.23 14.88
C LEU A 221 -6.60 10.32 15.24
N PRO A 222 -5.91 11.41 14.83
CA PRO A 222 -4.56 11.69 15.29
C PRO A 222 -4.47 11.54 16.81
N PRO A 223 -3.40 10.91 17.35
CA PRO A 223 -3.22 10.85 18.79
C PRO A 223 -3.11 12.26 19.36
N ARG A 224 -3.68 12.46 20.56
CA ARG A 224 -3.44 13.70 21.31
C ARG A 224 -2.02 13.62 21.86
N ILE A 225 -1.16 14.50 21.38
CA ILE A 225 0.25 14.57 21.80
C ILE A 225 0.36 15.75 22.77
N ASP A 226 0.82 15.48 23.99
CA ASP A 226 1.11 16.53 24.96
C ASP A 226 2.35 17.32 24.55
N LEU A 227 2.51 18.54 25.09
CA LEU A 227 3.69 19.36 24.82
C LEU A 227 4.94 18.61 25.32
N PRO A 228 5.95 18.36 24.46
CA PRO A 228 7.16 17.68 24.90
C PRO A 228 7.99 18.60 25.81
N ASP A 229 8.69 18.03 26.79
CA ASP A 229 9.64 18.76 27.64
C ASP A 229 10.81 19.33 26.83
N VAL A 230 11.20 18.63 25.77
CA VAL A 230 12.30 18.99 24.88
C VAL A 230 11.91 18.71 23.44
N GLN A 231 12.07 19.71 22.57
CA GLN A 231 11.87 19.59 21.13
C GLN A 231 13.21 19.70 20.41
N LEU A 232 13.54 18.68 19.61
CA LEU A 232 14.76 18.63 18.81
C LEU A 232 14.42 18.57 17.32
N GLU A 233 15.15 19.31 16.50
CA GLU A 233 15.04 19.24 15.05
C GLU A 233 15.98 18.16 14.50
N LEU A 234 15.43 17.25 13.70
CA LEU A 234 16.23 16.20 13.06
C LEU A 234 16.92 16.75 11.81
N PRO A 235 18.21 16.41 11.58
CA PRO A 235 18.95 16.93 10.44
C PRO A 235 18.41 16.36 9.12
N ALA A 236 17.83 17.21 8.27
CA ALA A 236 17.27 16.79 6.98
C ALA A 236 18.32 16.17 6.04
N GLU A 237 19.56 16.64 6.10
CA GLU A 237 20.66 16.23 5.22
C GLU A 237 21.35 14.93 5.65
N ARG A 238 21.14 14.50 6.90
CA ARG A 238 21.85 13.34 7.47
C ARG A 238 20.84 12.25 7.82
N PRO A 239 20.75 11.17 7.02
CA PRO A 239 19.84 10.10 7.34
C PRO A 239 20.22 9.50 8.70
N LEU A 240 19.27 9.41 9.62
CA LEU A 240 19.49 8.82 10.94
C LEU A 240 19.63 7.30 10.86
N ARG A 241 19.09 6.68 9.80
CA ARG A 241 19.04 5.24 9.64
C ARG A 241 20.41 4.56 9.78
N PRO A 242 21.50 4.96 9.10
CA PRO A 242 22.82 4.36 9.29
C PRO A 242 23.42 4.58 10.69
N VAL A 243 22.99 5.62 11.41
CA VAL A 243 23.40 5.83 12.81
C VAL A 243 22.67 4.84 13.70
N VAL A 244 21.34 4.73 13.57
CA VAL A 244 20.51 3.77 14.32
C VAL A 244 20.96 2.33 14.06
N GLU A 245 21.24 1.97 12.80
CA GLU A 245 21.72 0.63 12.43
C GLU A 245 23.08 0.30 13.06
N ARG A 246 24.01 1.27 13.14
CA ARG A 246 25.30 1.09 13.83
C ARG A 246 25.17 1.06 15.35
N LEU A 247 24.25 1.83 15.93
CA LEU A 247 23.99 1.77 17.37
C LEU A 247 23.39 0.42 17.77
N ARG A 248 22.55 -0.17 16.91
CA ARG A 248 21.95 -1.49 17.10
C ARG A 248 23.01 -2.59 17.20
N THR A 249 24.11 -2.51 16.45
CA THR A 249 25.19 -3.51 16.54
C THR A 249 26.02 -3.38 17.81
N ILE A 250 26.05 -2.20 18.43
CA ILE A 250 26.84 -1.92 19.63
C ILE A 250 26.07 -2.31 20.91
N SER A 251 24.75 -2.05 20.96
CA SER A 251 23.93 -2.38 22.12
C SER A 251 22.60 -3.01 21.72
N PRO A 252 22.45 -4.34 21.87
CA PRO A 252 21.19 -5.05 21.59
C PRO A 252 20.03 -4.61 22.51
N GLN A 253 20.32 -3.97 23.65
CA GLN A 253 19.29 -3.47 24.57
C GLN A 253 18.48 -2.30 23.99
N SER A 254 18.94 -1.70 22.89
CA SER A 254 18.16 -0.72 22.12
C SER A 254 16.91 -1.30 21.45
N GLU A 255 16.73 -2.62 21.41
CA GLU A 255 15.55 -3.29 20.83
C GLU A 255 14.31 -3.32 21.74
N ARG A 256 14.40 -2.80 22.98
CA ARG A 256 13.26 -2.78 23.92
C ARG A 256 12.38 -1.53 23.82
N PHE A 257 12.65 -0.63 22.86
CA PHE A 257 11.87 0.58 22.61
C PHE A 257 11.25 0.57 21.22
#